data_AF-A0A935ZCT2-F1
#
_entry.id   AF-A0A935ZCT2-F1
#
_cell.length_a   1.000
_cell.length_b   1.000
_cell.length_c   1.000
_cell.angle_alpha   90.00
_cell.angle_beta   90.00
_cell.angle_gamma   90.00
#
_symmetry.space_group_name_H-M   'P 1'
#
loop_
_entity.id
_entity.type
_entity.pdbx_description
1 polymer ?
#
loop_
_entity_poly.entity_id
_entity_poly.type
_entity_poly.pdbx_seq_one_letter_code
_entity_poly.pdbx_strand_id
1 'polypeptide(L)'
;MRRSAWLWIGSCLAGCYAGASPMGADGSSGSEGDTLPSATVGMGSDGSSGSGGGPGTTQGGGDSSSGGGGEESTGGGGDDYPTDPFDGLPDGEDQHDALCARGHGDPISQAFCATDDQPTIASLVELQNFIGLDMTDPTTTSFALSSHSSSLVMRLVSPINPRAIMFTRPRGGQPRQGNVLPNDHYAALGFTRGEQFVELVAKDTTANDQLRFFLFKFEQACNDQPGGCSPGDLFTPAIESDYTKYTLYEDVDIANTIFDCKQCHEPDGPGTASILRMQELQFPWTHWLFDEPQGNVFLCADFRAAHSGEDYAGIPALNYASGCRAPQGTFAGPPALENFVENNGFIAQPNQFITDMINNEVTASNPMQPGVNVPPGQSNTWDGLYAAYLGGSAIPPPYHDFRVTDAQKVADMTDAYLDVRNGVTSPDQLPDISDVFLDAALPDMTITPRPDATGEEILTQMCIQCHNSRLDQSLTRARFNVETLDQMSAAEKQLAADRLRAPKDSALLMPPARFRHLTDEQIELAAAVLEQ
;
A
#
# COMPACT_ATOMS: atom_id res chain seq x y z
N MET A 1 45.12 -18.00 43.50
CA MET A 1 45.42 -16.94 44.48
C MET A 1 44.83 -15.64 43.97
N ARG A 2 44.00 -14.98 44.80
CA ARG A 2 43.75 -13.53 44.94
C ARG A 2 43.34 -12.73 43.68
N ARG A 3 42.06 -12.34 43.61
CA ARG A 3 41.49 -11.00 43.97
C ARG A 3 41.79 -9.93 42.91
N SER A 4 40.81 -9.52 42.12
CA SER A 4 39.85 -8.43 42.42
C SER A 4 40.54 -7.08 42.65
N ALA A 5 40.25 -6.09 41.79
CA ALA A 5 39.31 -5.00 42.10
C ALA A 5 39.68 -3.62 41.48
N TRP A 6 38.63 -2.78 41.40
CA TRP A 6 38.54 -1.31 41.30
C TRP A 6 38.51 -0.70 39.88
N LEU A 7 37.45 -0.04 39.38
CA LEU A 7 36.40 0.90 39.88
C LEU A 7 36.76 2.38 39.60
N TRP A 8 35.79 3.10 39.01
CA TRP A 8 35.43 4.55 39.05
C TRP A 8 35.13 5.10 37.64
N ILE A 9 34.13 5.96 37.35
CA ILE A 9 32.87 6.46 37.92
C ILE A 9 32.47 7.65 37.02
N GLY A 10 31.17 7.88 36.81
CA GLY A 10 30.67 9.11 36.21
C GLY A 10 29.15 9.16 36.16
N SER A 11 28.53 9.31 37.33
CA SER A 11 27.08 9.52 37.53
C SER A 11 26.65 10.98 37.26
N CYS A 12 25.40 11.16 36.82
CA CYS A 12 24.42 12.13 37.34
C CYS A 12 23.02 11.55 37.01
N LEU A 13 22.25 11.02 37.98
CA LEU A 13 21.33 11.73 38.91
C LEU A 13 20.22 12.47 38.16
N ALA A 14 18.93 12.37 38.46
CA ALA A 14 18.14 11.68 39.50
C ALA A 14 16.66 11.72 39.03
N GLY A 15 15.81 10.73 39.34
CA GLY A 15 14.91 10.74 40.51
C GLY A 15 13.52 11.26 40.11
N CYS A 16 12.39 10.57 40.31
CA CYS A 16 11.86 9.95 41.53
C CYS A 16 10.90 8.78 41.16
N TYR A 17 11.04 7.57 41.74
CA TYR A 17 10.34 7.06 42.96
C TYR A 17 8.80 7.02 42.83
N ALA A 18 8.02 6.02 43.24
CA ALA A 18 8.13 4.66 43.80
C ALA A 18 6.67 4.21 44.07
N GLY A 19 6.28 2.94 44.26
CA GLY A 19 7.09 1.75 44.48
C GLY A 19 6.26 0.47 44.67
N ALA A 20 7.02 -0.62 44.70
CA ALA A 20 6.93 -1.84 45.50
C ALA A 20 5.57 -2.53 45.81
N SER A 21 5.42 -3.70 45.19
CA SER A 21 5.08 -5.07 45.69
C SER A 21 5.17 -5.33 47.22
N PRO A 22 4.77 -6.51 47.79
CA PRO A 22 4.56 -7.83 47.14
C PRO A 22 3.48 -8.80 47.72
N MET A 23 3.30 -9.91 47.00
CA MET A 23 3.02 -11.31 47.41
C MET A 23 1.94 -11.64 48.47
N GLY A 24 1.03 -12.52 48.07
CA GLY A 24 0.25 -13.41 48.95
C GLY A 24 -0.40 -14.53 48.15
N ALA A 25 -0.21 -15.77 48.59
CA ALA A 25 -0.53 -17.02 47.89
C ALA A 25 -1.93 -17.58 48.19
N ASP A 26 -2.25 -18.65 47.45
CA ASP A 26 -3.18 -19.75 47.73
C ASP A 26 -4.69 -19.58 47.45
N GLY A 27 -5.23 -20.56 46.71
CA GLY A 27 -6.50 -21.18 47.08
C GLY A 27 -7.58 -21.36 46.00
N SER A 28 -7.56 -22.54 45.37
CA SER A 28 -8.73 -23.45 45.21
C SER A 28 -9.96 -23.08 44.36
N SER A 29 -10.24 -23.99 43.41
CA SER A 29 -11.54 -24.60 43.05
C SER A 29 -12.73 -23.73 42.61
N GLY A 30 -13.26 -24.05 41.42
CA GLY A 30 -14.63 -23.68 41.05
C GLY A 30 -14.94 -24.03 39.60
N SER A 31 -15.49 -25.22 39.38
CA SER A 31 -16.13 -25.65 38.14
C SER A 31 -17.52 -25.03 37.99
N GLU A 32 -17.85 -24.53 36.80
CA GLU A 32 -19.17 -24.35 36.19
C GLU A 32 -18.89 -23.63 34.85
N GLY A 33 -19.23 -24.09 33.65
CA GLY A 33 -20.38 -24.91 33.27
C GLY A 33 -21.46 -24.01 32.69
N ASP A 34 -21.20 -23.28 31.60
CA ASP A 34 -22.24 -22.53 30.89
C ASP A 34 -22.19 -22.73 29.38
N THR A 35 -23.30 -23.29 28.92
CA THR A 35 -23.73 -23.59 27.56
C THR A 35 -24.09 -22.31 26.80
N LEU A 36 -23.48 -22.10 25.64
CA LEU A 36 -23.92 -21.12 24.64
C LEU A 36 -25.16 -21.65 23.89
N PRO A 37 -26.27 -20.89 23.77
CA PRO A 37 -27.34 -21.27 22.88
C PRO A 37 -27.05 -20.85 21.43
N SER A 38 -27.19 -21.81 20.51
CA SER A 38 -27.30 -21.60 19.07
C SER A 38 -28.45 -20.66 18.75
N ALA A 39 -28.16 -19.56 18.04
CA ALA A 39 -29.16 -18.75 17.38
C ALA A 39 -29.26 -19.16 15.90
N THR A 40 -30.27 -19.96 15.61
CA THR A 40 -30.75 -20.25 14.25
C THR A 40 -31.55 -19.04 13.77
N VAL A 41 -31.11 -18.35 12.72
CA VAL A 41 -31.92 -17.32 12.05
C VAL A 41 -32.71 -17.98 10.93
N GLY A 42 -34.03 -18.05 11.13
CA GLY A 42 -34.99 -18.57 10.16
C GLY A 42 -35.31 -17.55 9.07
N MET A 43 -35.28 -18.00 7.83
CA MET A 43 -35.89 -17.36 6.67
C MET A 43 -37.40 -17.24 6.88
N GLY A 44 -37.91 -16.00 6.81
CA GLY A 44 -39.34 -15.70 6.76
C GLY A 44 -39.66 -14.96 5.47
N SER A 45 -40.06 -15.70 4.45
CA SER A 45 -40.79 -15.21 3.30
C SER A 45 -42.22 -14.89 3.71
N ASP A 46 -42.74 -13.72 3.34
CA ASP A 46 -44.15 -13.55 3.00
C ASP A 46 -44.34 -12.30 2.15
N GLY A 47 -44.82 -12.53 0.92
CA GLY A 47 -45.36 -11.47 0.08
C GLY A 47 -46.81 -11.22 0.43
N SER A 48 -47.27 -9.98 0.20
CA SER A 48 -48.62 -9.80 -0.31
C SER A 48 -48.79 -8.45 -1.01
N SER A 49 -49.37 -8.57 -2.18
CA SER A 49 -49.86 -7.61 -3.17
C SER A 49 -50.89 -6.60 -2.67
N GLY A 50 -50.89 -5.40 -3.24
CA GLY A 50 -52.01 -4.45 -3.19
C GLY A 50 -51.85 -3.30 -4.19
N SER A 51 -52.57 -3.39 -5.31
CA SER A 51 -52.57 -2.45 -6.44
C SER A 51 -53.49 -1.23 -6.26
N GLY A 52 -53.16 -0.13 -6.95
CA GLY A 52 -54.01 1.05 -7.25
C GLY A 52 -53.15 2.30 -7.31
N GLY A 53 -52.79 2.90 -8.45
CA GLY A 53 -53.66 3.51 -9.48
C GLY A 53 -53.40 5.03 -9.46
N GLY A 54 -52.65 5.57 -10.44
CA GLY A 54 -52.11 6.95 -10.50
C GLY A 54 -53.14 8.06 -10.81
N PRO A 55 -52.79 9.17 -11.51
CA PRO A 55 -51.48 9.68 -11.96
C PRO A 55 -51.19 11.14 -11.51
N GLY A 56 -49.93 11.59 -11.64
CA GLY A 56 -49.55 12.97 -11.39
C GLY A 56 -48.19 13.32 -12.01
N THR A 57 -48.24 13.85 -13.22
CA THR A 57 -47.13 14.42 -13.99
C THR A 57 -46.58 15.69 -13.36
N THR A 58 -45.26 15.81 -13.22
CA THR A 58 -44.52 17.07 -13.43
C THR A 58 -43.09 16.77 -13.87
N GLN A 59 -42.71 17.40 -14.99
CA GLN A 59 -41.42 17.39 -15.67
C GLN A 59 -40.33 18.13 -14.88
N GLY A 60 -39.10 17.66 -15.06
CA GLY A 60 -37.82 18.34 -14.82
C GLY A 60 -36.74 17.27 -14.96
N GLY A 61 -35.99 17.12 -16.06
CA GLY A 61 -35.51 18.13 -17.00
C GLY A 61 -34.16 18.64 -16.52
N GLY A 62 -33.10 17.84 -16.69
CA GLY A 62 -31.72 18.16 -16.33
C GLY A 62 -30.78 17.29 -17.16
N ASP A 63 -30.12 17.93 -18.11
CA ASP A 63 -29.51 17.37 -19.30
C ASP A 63 -28.25 16.51 -19.06
N SER A 64 -28.17 15.42 -19.82
CA SER A 64 -26.95 14.68 -20.10
C SER A 64 -26.23 15.35 -21.28
N SER A 65 -25.11 16.03 -21.06
CA SER A 65 -24.30 16.55 -22.15
C SER A 65 -23.23 15.54 -22.58
N SER A 66 -23.60 14.74 -23.58
CA SER A 66 -22.68 14.20 -24.57
C SER A 66 -22.10 15.33 -25.42
N GLY A 67 -20.78 15.44 -25.50
CA GLY A 67 -20.10 16.41 -26.38
C GLY A 67 -18.90 15.76 -27.04
N GLY A 68 -19.09 15.29 -28.28
CA GLY A 68 -18.02 14.82 -29.16
C GLY A 68 -17.44 15.95 -30.02
N GLY A 69 -16.18 15.75 -30.40
CA GLY A 69 -15.60 16.10 -31.72
C GLY A 69 -15.69 17.55 -32.19
N GLY A 70 -14.59 18.28 -32.04
CA GLY A 70 -14.33 19.52 -32.76
C GLY A 70 -12.83 19.79 -32.85
N GLU A 71 -12.20 19.37 -33.95
CA GLU A 71 -10.91 19.90 -34.39
C GLU A 71 -11.08 21.39 -34.73
N GLU A 72 -10.39 22.26 -33.99
CA GLU A 72 -10.00 23.57 -34.49
C GLU A 72 -8.60 23.91 -33.97
N SER A 73 -7.63 23.74 -34.84
CA SER A 73 -6.24 24.17 -34.69
C SER A 73 -6.17 25.70 -34.86
N THR A 74 -5.79 26.42 -33.80
CA THR A 74 -5.05 27.69 -33.93
C THR A 74 -4.05 27.83 -32.79
N GLY A 75 -2.78 27.96 -33.15
CA GLY A 75 -1.61 27.82 -32.27
C GLY A 75 -1.52 28.78 -31.07
N GLY A 76 -1.07 28.17 -29.97
CA GLY A 76 -0.32 28.74 -28.85
C GLY A 76 0.41 27.53 -28.25
N GLY A 77 1.73 27.62 -28.00
CA GLY A 77 2.59 26.46 -27.71
C GLY A 77 1.99 25.54 -26.65
N GLY A 78 1.56 24.35 -27.07
CA GLY A 78 1.22 23.27 -26.16
C GLY A 78 2.54 22.75 -25.62
N ASP A 79 2.85 23.11 -24.39
CA ASP A 79 3.95 22.48 -23.67
C ASP A 79 3.63 20.98 -23.61
N ASP A 80 4.40 20.18 -24.33
CA ASP A 80 4.30 18.73 -24.36
C ASP A 80 4.76 18.23 -22.99
N TYR A 81 3.82 18.15 -22.05
CA TYR A 81 4.12 17.65 -20.71
C TYR A 81 4.49 16.17 -20.82
N PRO A 82 5.62 15.73 -20.24
CA PRO A 82 5.92 14.30 -20.21
C PRO A 82 4.79 13.60 -19.46
N THR A 83 4.36 12.43 -19.95
CA THR A 83 3.30 11.62 -19.33
C THR A 83 3.87 10.41 -18.59
N ASP A 84 5.06 9.94 -18.99
CA ASP A 84 5.77 8.85 -18.31
C ASP A 84 6.66 9.38 -17.18
N PRO A 85 6.44 9.02 -15.90
CA PRO A 85 7.31 9.38 -14.78
C PRO A 85 8.74 8.80 -14.85
N PHE A 86 9.00 7.87 -15.77
CA PHE A 86 10.32 7.30 -16.05
C PHE A 86 11.03 7.98 -17.23
N ASP A 87 10.41 8.98 -17.87
CA ASP A 87 11.01 9.68 -18.99
C ASP A 87 12.37 10.29 -18.62
N GLY A 88 13.36 10.09 -19.50
CA GLY A 88 14.75 10.51 -19.30
C GLY A 88 15.62 9.60 -18.43
N LEU A 89 15.10 8.49 -17.90
CA LEU A 89 15.93 7.44 -17.28
C LEU A 89 16.46 6.46 -18.35
N PRO A 90 17.63 5.83 -18.13
CA PRO A 90 18.07 4.71 -18.97
C PRO A 90 17.05 3.57 -18.92
N ASP A 91 16.87 2.84 -20.02
CA ASP A 91 15.97 1.69 -20.10
C ASP A 91 16.65 0.47 -20.74
N GLY A 92 15.98 -0.70 -20.66
CA GLY A 92 16.43 -1.93 -21.29
C GLY A 92 17.88 -2.31 -20.99
N GLU A 93 18.67 -2.56 -22.05
CA GLU A 93 20.08 -2.95 -21.97
C GLU A 93 20.96 -1.86 -21.32
N ASP A 94 20.74 -0.57 -21.59
CA ASP A 94 21.55 0.51 -21.02
C ASP A 94 21.40 0.57 -19.48
N GLN A 95 20.17 0.37 -18.99
CA GLN A 95 19.90 0.29 -17.56
C GLN A 95 20.41 -1.03 -16.95
N HIS A 96 20.33 -2.13 -17.68
CA HIS A 96 20.89 -3.42 -17.27
C HIS A 96 22.41 -3.33 -17.05
N ASP A 97 23.14 -2.77 -18.01
CA ASP A 97 24.59 -2.54 -17.93
C ASP A 97 24.93 -1.66 -16.72
N ALA A 98 24.16 -0.59 -16.49
CA ALA A 98 24.35 0.31 -15.36
C ALA A 98 24.15 -0.39 -14.01
N LEU A 99 23.15 -1.26 -13.89
CA LEU A 99 22.89 -2.07 -12.71
C LEU A 99 24.05 -3.07 -12.48
N CYS A 100 24.44 -3.82 -13.50
CA CYS A 100 25.43 -4.89 -13.35
C CYS A 100 26.84 -4.36 -13.10
N ALA A 101 27.16 -3.16 -13.60
CA ALA A 101 28.41 -2.47 -13.28
C ALA A 101 28.58 -2.16 -11.78
N ARG A 102 27.51 -2.16 -10.98
CA ARG A 102 27.57 -1.93 -9.53
C ARG A 102 28.11 -3.13 -8.75
N GLY A 103 27.95 -4.34 -9.29
CA GLY A 103 28.52 -5.56 -8.71
C GLY A 103 27.95 -5.93 -7.33
N HIS A 104 26.66 -5.68 -7.10
CA HIS A 104 25.99 -5.99 -5.84
C HIS A 104 25.94 -7.49 -5.55
N GLY A 105 25.96 -7.83 -4.27
CA GLY A 105 25.96 -9.22 -3.78
C GLY A 105 24.61 -9.76 -3.34
N ASP A 106 23.53 -9.02 -3.60
CA ASP A 106 22.16 -9.45 -3.26
C ASP A 106 21.62 -10.46 -4.29
N PRO A 107 20.66 -11.34 -3.91
CA PRO A 107 20.13 -12.36 -4.79
C PRO A 107 19.43 -11.84 -6.06
N ILE A 108 18.89 -10.61 -6.06
CA ILE A 108 18.22 -10.05 -7.25
C ILE A 108 19.28 -9.61 -8.26
N SER A 109 20.23 -8.77 -7.84
CA SER A 109 21.33 -8.35 -8.73
C SER A 109 22.13 -9.54 -9.25
N GLN A 110 22.40 -10.54 -8.40
CA GLN A 110 23.07 -11.76 -8.83
C GLN A 110 22.28 -12.55 -9.88
N ALA A 111 20.95 -12.62 -9.76
CA ALA A 111 20.13 -13.30 -10.75
C ALA A 111 20.14 -12.56 -12.09
N PHE A 112 19.89 -11.25 -12.08
CA PHE A 112 19.83 -10.45 -13.31
C PHE A 112 21.20 -10.33 -13.99
N CYS A 113 22.29 -10.18 -13.22
CA CYS A 113 23.65 -9.95 -13.75
C CYS A 113 24.49 -11.23 -13.87
N ALA A 114 23.84 -12.40 -13.93
CA ALA A 114 24.53 -13.68 -14.12
C ALA A 114 25.12 -13.84 -15.52
N THR A 115 24.59 -13.12 -16.50
CA THR A 115 25.03 -13.06 -17.89
C THR A 115 25.19 -11.59 -18.33
N ASP A 116 25.93 -11.36 -19.42
CA ASP A 116 26.06 -10.02 -20.01
C ASP A 116 24.76 -9.58 -20.72
N ASP A 117 23.93 -10.54 -21.17
CA ASP A 117 22.65 -10.25 -21.82
C ASP A 117 21.53 -10.11 -20.78
N GLN A 118 20.64 -9.13 -20.98
CA GLN A 118 19.42 -8.96 -20.18
C GLN A 118 18.53 -10.22 -20.30
N PRO A 119 18.10 -10.86 -19.19
CA PRO A 119 17.28 -12.06 -19.26
C PRO A 119 15.90 -11.75 -19.86
N THR A 120 15.24 -12.73 -20.46
CA THR A 120 13.85 -12.58 -20.90
C THR A 120 12.90 -12.94 -19.77
N ILE A 121 12.02 -12.01 -19.40
CA ILE A 121 10.98 -12.20 -18.37
C ILE A 121 9.65 -11.76 -18.99
N ALA A 122 8.77 -12.72 -19.28
CA ALA A 122 7.50 -12.50 -19.98
C ALA A 122 6.28 -12.52 -19.05
N SER A 123 6.45 -12.81 -17.76
CA SER A 123 5.34 -12.84 -16.79
C SER A 123 5.81 -12.62 -15.35
N LEU A 124 4.85 -12.31 -14.47
CA LEU A 124 5.07 -12.18 -13.05
C LEU A 124 5.58 -13.50 -12.42
N VAL A 125 5.05 -14.64 -12.85
CA VAL A 125 5.48 -15.97 -12.36
C VAL A 125 6.91 -16.28 -12.81
N GLU A 126 7.29 -15.90 -14.03
CA GLU A 126 8.68 -16.01 -14.48
C GLU A 126 9.61 -15.14 -13.64
N LEU A 127 9.24 -13.89 -13.34
CA LEU A 127 10.00 -13.02 -12.44
C LEU A 127 10.17 -13.65 -11.05
N GLN A 128 9.08 -14.13 -10.46
CA GLN A 128 9.07 -14.78 -9.14
C GLN A 128 10.03 -15.97 -9.10
N ASN A 129 9.93 -16.88 -10.07
CA ASN A 129 10.81 -18.05 -10.17
C ASN A 129 12.27 -17.63 -10.38
N PHE A 130 12.51 -16.61 -11.21
CA PHE A 130 13.84 -16.09 -11.51
C PHE A 130 14.57 -15.56 -10.27
N ILE A 131 13.84 -14.90 -9.36
CA ILE A 131 14.40 -14.37 -8.10
C ILE A 131 14.24 -15.32 -6.90
N GLY A 132 13.84 -16.58 -7.13
CA GLY A 132 13.75 -17.61 -6.09
C GLY A 132 12.53 -17.51 -5.16
N LEU A 133 11.45 -16.89 -5.62
CA LEU A 133 10.15 -16.80 -4.94
C LEU A 133 9.10 -17.72 -5.60
N ASP A 134 9.48 -18.96 -5.90
CA ASP A 134 8.61 -19.95 -6.53
C ASP A 134 7.48 -20.39 -5.58
N MET A 135 6.23 -20.13 -5.98
CA MET A 135 5.03 -20.48 -5.23
C MET A 135 4.66 -21.97 -5.28
N THR A 136 5.30 -22.74 -6.19
CA THR A 136 5.16 -24.20 -6.25
C THR A 136 5.97 -24.91 -5.15
N ASP A 137 6.95 -24.21 -4.55
CA ASP A 137 7.68 -24.67 -3.36
C ASP A 137 7.27 -23.88 -2.09
N PRO A 138 6.26 -24.35 -1.34
CA PRO A 138 5.82 -23.69 -0.10
C PRO A 138 6.83 -23.80 1.06
N THR A 139 7.97 -24.49 0.85
CA THR A 139 9.04 -24.60 1.84
C THR A 139 10.05 -23.47 1.73
N THR A 140 10.13 -22.79 0.58
CA THR A 140 11.05 -21.67 0.35
C THR A 140 10.33 -20.33 0.25
N THR A 141 9.05 -20.32 -0.12
CA THR A 141 8.28 -19.10 -0.37
C THR A 141 7.08 -18.99 0.56
N SER A 142 6.74 -17.76 0.93
CA SER A 142 5.54 -17.39 1.68
C SER A 142 4.95 -16.13 1.07
N PHE A 143 3.68 -15.86 1.36
CA PHE A 143 3.00 -14.66 0.90
C PHE A 143 2.08 -14.08 1.98
N ALA A 144 1.69 -12.83 1.81
CA ALA A 144 0.61 -12.17 2.53
C ALA A 144 -0.16 -11.26 1.55
N LEU A 145 -1.46 -11.08 1.78
CA LEU A 145 -2.31 -10.20 0.97
C LEU A 145 -2.83 -9.06 1.84
N SER A 146 -2.59 -7.82 1.43
CA SER A 146 -3.08 -6.62 2.12
C SER A 146 -4.31 -6.07 1.41
N SER A 147 -5.38 -5.81 2.14
CA SER A 147 -6.62 -5.22 1.60
C SER A 147 -6.66 -3.70 1.69
N HIS A 148 -5.65 -3.11 2.31
CA HIS A 148 -5.41 -1.67 2.38
C HIS A 148 -3.90 -1.42 2.44
N SER A 149 -3.42 -0.27 1.96
CA SER A 149 -1.99 0.05 1.95
C SER A 149 -1.76 1.54 2.16
N SER A 150 -0.64 1.88 2.80
CA SER A 150 -0.09 3.25 2.89
C SER A 150 1.08 3.47 1.90
N SER A 151 1.33 2.51 1.02
CA SER A 151 2.42 2.55 0.02
C SER A 151 2.07 3.40 -1.21
N LEU A 152 2.99 3.42 -2.18
CA LEU A 152 2.80 4.13 -3.47
C LEU A 152 1.53 3.69 -4.22
N VAL A 153 1.06 2.46 -3.99
CA VAL A 153 -0.14 1.90 -4.66
C VAL A 153 -1.41 2.01 -3.82
N MET A 154 -1.45 2.86 -2.78
CA MET A 154 -2.59 2.91 -1.83
C MET A 154 -3.96 3.03 -2.49
N ARG A 155 -4.05 3.78 -3.60
CA ARG A 155 -5.30 4.04 -4.33
C ARG A 155 -5.83 2.82 -5.09
N LEU A 156 -5.04 1.76 -5.20
CA LEU A 156 -5.41 0.56 -5.94
C LEU A 156 -5.67 -0.62 -5.03
N VAL A 157 -5.22 -0.55 -3.77
CA VAL A 157 -5.27 -1.67 -2.84
C VAL A 157 -6.58 -1.67 -2.08
N SER A 158 -7.41 -2.67 -2.37
CA SER A 158 -8.69 -2.91 -1.72
C SER A 158 -8.88 -4.41 -1.42
N PRO A 159 -9.95 -4.84 -0.72
CA PRO A 159 -10.24 -6.26 -0.55
C PRO A 159 -10.44 -7.02 -1.87
N ILE A 160 -10.92 -6.35 -2.93
CA ILE A 160 -11.13 -6.97 -4.26
C ILE A 160 -9.99 -6.69 -5.25
N ASN A 161 -8.96 -5.99 -4.82
CA ASN A 161 -7.70 -5.82 -5.55
C ASN A 161 -6.54 -5.72 -4.54
N PRO A 162 -6.24 -6.80 -3.80
CA PRO A 162 -5.26 -6.74 -2.72
C PRO A 162 -3.84 -6.59 -3.25
N ARG A 163 -2.96 -6.02 -2.42
CA ARG A 163 -1.52 -6.08 -2.66
C ARG A 163 -1.00 -7.45 -2.25
N ALA A 164 -0.39 -8.16 -3.19
CA ALA A 164 0.34 -9.38 -2.91
C ALA A 164 1.78 -9.06 -2.48
N ILE A 165 2.19 -9.60 -1.35
CA ILE A 165 3.57 -9.54 -0.87
C ILE A 165 4.08 -10.97 -0.78
N MET A 166 5.03 -11.32 -1.65
CA MET A 166 5.72 -12.60 -1.65
C MET A 166 7.12 -12.43 -1.10
N PHE A 167 7.59 -13.39 -0.32
CA PHE A 167 8.87 -13.28 0.37
C PHE A 167 9.47 -14.64 0.65
N THR A 168 10.80 -14.65 0.78
CA THR A 168 11.49 -15.85 1.24
C THR A 168 10.95 -16.25 2.61
N ARG A 169 10.52 -17.51 2.71
CA ARG A 169 9.87 -18.03 3.90
C ARG A 169 10.76 -17.82 5.13
N PRO A 170 10.21 -17.28 6.24
CA PRO A 170 10.98 -17.10 7.47
C PRO A 170 11.45 -18.46 8.02
N ARG A 171 12.64 -18.46 8.64
CA ARG A 171 13.16 -19.63 9.36
C ARG A 171 12.46 -19.73 10.72
N GLY A 172 12.21 -20.97 11.16
CA GLY A 172 11.35 -21.23 12.32
C GLY A 172 9.88 -21.15 11.94
N GLY A 173 9.06 -22.01 12.54
CA GLY A 173 7.61 -22.02 12.29
C GLY A 173 6.90 -20.82 12.92
N GLN A 174 5.69 -21.07 13.45
CA GLN A 174 4.88 -20.07 14.15
C GLN A 174 5.69 -19.23 15.16
N PRO A 175 5.34 -17.94 15.36
CA PRO A 175 6.09 -17.02 16.21
C PRO A 175 6.31 -17.63 17.59
N ARG A 176 7.57 -17.81 17.98
CA ARG A 176 7.94 -17.93 19.39
C ARG A 176 8.80 -16.72 19.69
N GLN A 177 8.20 -15.74 20.36
CA GLN A 177 8.89 -14.61 20.96
C GLN A 177 10.25 -15.07 21.53
N GLY A 178 11.33 -14.45 21.05
CA GLY A 178 12.67 -14.60 21.61
C GLY A 178 13.68 -15.44 20.81
N ASN A 179 13.27 -16.21 19.80
CA ASN A 179 14.21 -16.94 18.93
C ASN A 179 14.22 -16.35 17.52
N VAL A 180 14.90 -15.21 17.35
CA VAL A 180 15.18 -14.62 16.03
C VAL A 180 15.99 -15.63 15.22
N LEU A 181 15.48 -16.03 14.05
CA LEU A 181 16.17 -16.90 13.10
C LEU A 181 16.36 -16.16 11.77
N PRO A 182 17.39 -15.30 11.66
CA PRO A 182 17.60 -14.50 10.46
C PRO A 182 17.80 -15.36 9.23
N ASN A 183 17.36 -14.83 8.09
CA ASN A 183 17.74 -15.38 6.81
C ASN A 183 18.86 -14.52 6.21
N ASP A 184 20.03 -15.13 5.99
CA ASP A 184 21.17 -14.41 5.44
C ASP A 184 20.97 -14.08 3.95
N HIS A 185 20.08 -14.79 3.27
CA HIS A 185 19.72 -14.53 1.88
C HIS A 185 18.21 -14.54 1.73
N TYR A 186 17.61 -13.36 1.54
CA TYR A 186 16.20 -13.23 1.23
C TYR A 186 15.95 -12.24 0.11
N ALA A 187 14.82 -12.44 -0.53
CA ALA A 187 14.14 -11.48 -1.38
C ALA A 187 12.69 -11.34 -0.93
N ALA A 188 12.09 -10.19 -1.24
CA ALA A 188 10.65 -9.99 -1.19
C ALA A 188 10.20 -9.17 -2.40
N LEU A 189 8.95 -9.36 -2.76
CA LEU A 189 8.27 -8.80 -3.91
C LEU A 189 6.91 -8.25 -3.46
N GLY A 190 6.56 -7.05 -3.92
CA GLY A 190 5.25 -6.45 -3.78
C GLY A 190 4.62 -6.20 -5.16
N PHE A 191 3.38 -6.63 -5.34
CA PHE A 191 2.62 -6.45 -6.58
C PHE A 191 1.15 -6.18 -6.30
N THR A 192 0.55 -5.28 -7.09
CA THR A 192 -0.90 -5.00 -7.09
C THR A 192 -1.32 -4.84 -8.54
N ARG A 193 -2.45 -5.44 -8.95
CA ARG A 193 -3.01 -5.18 -10.27
C ARG A 193 -3.45 -3.71 -10.38
N GLY A 194 -3.40 -3.16 -11.59
CA GLY A 194 -3.57 -1.72 -11.83
C GLY A 194 -2.25 -0.99 -12.07
N GLU A 195 -1.11 -1.60 -11.73
CA GLU A 195 0.21 -1.00 -11.92
C GLU A 195 1.15 -1.91 -12.71
N GLN A 196 1.82 -1.34 -13.69
CA GLN A 196 2.79 -2.06 -14.53
C GLN A 196 4.21 -2.00 -13.96
N PHE A 197 4.32 -2.23 -12.65
CA PHE A 197 5.58 -2.43 -11.99
C PHE A 197 5.48 -3.42 -10.82
N VAL A 198 6.64 -3.94 -10.42
CA VAL A 198 6.82 -4.79 -9.26
C VAL A 198 7.89 -4.18 -8.36
N GLU A 199 7.57 -4.01 -7.07
CA GLU A 199 8.54 -3.57 -6.07
C GLU A 199 9.32 -4.77 -5.55
N LEU A 200 10.64 -4.71 -5.54
CA LEU A 200 11.50 -5.79 -5.05
C LEU A 200 12.45 -5.28 -3.97
N VAL A 201 12.79 -6.15 -3.03
CA VAL A 201 13.83 -5.89 -2.04
C VAL A 201 14.64 -7.14 -1.76
N ALA A 202 15.95 -6.99 -1.60
CA ALA A 202 16.84 -8.08 -1.22
C ALA A 202 17.91 -7.64 -0.22
N LYS A 203 18.43 -8.61 0.53
CA LYS A 203 19.55 -8.41 1.44
C LYS A 203 20.88 -8.58 0.71
N ASP A 204 21.73 -7.56 0.78
CA ASP A 204 23.11 -7.59 0.29
C ASP A 204 24.09 -7.89 1.43
N THR A 205 24.43 -9.17 1.58
CA THR A 205 25.42 -9.62 2.59
C THR A 205 26.85 -9.14 2.32
N THR A 206 27.15 -8.68 1.10
CA THR A 206 28.48 -8.18 0.73
C THR A 206 28.65 -6.69 1.09
N ALA A 207 27.55 -5.99 1.33
CA ALA A 207 27.50 -4.57 1.66
C ALA A 207 27.06 -4.31 3.11
N ASN A 208 27.57 -5.09 4.07
CA ASN A 208 27.20 -4.99 5.49
C ASN A 208 25.68 -5.14 5.73
N ASP A 209 25.07 -6.14 5.09
CA ASP A 209 23.65 -6.46 5.26
C ASP A 209 22.70 -5.32 4.81
N GLN A 210 23.14 -4.44 3.91
CA GLN A 210 22.30 -3.40 3.33
C GLN A 210 21.10 -4.01 2.59
N LEU A 211 19.95 -3.33 2.67
CA LEU A 211 18.82 -3.60 1.80
C LEU A 211 19.06 -2.93 0.44
N ARG A 212 18.76 -3.67 -0.62
CA ARG A 212 18.69 -3.15 -2.00
C ARG A 212 17.24 -3.15 -2.42
N PHE A 213 16.74 -2.00 -2.87
CA PHE A 213 15.38 -1.87 -3.38
C PHE A 213 15.41 -1.71 -4.88
N PHE A 214 14.47 -2.36 -5.55
CA PHE A 214 14.33 -2.30 -6.99
C PHE A 214 12.88 -2.08 -7.41
N LEU A 215 12.73 -1.54 -8.61
CA LEU A 215 11.46 -1.42 -9.30
C LEU A 215 11.59 -2.07 -10.67
N PHE A 216 10.88 -3.17 -10.87
CA PHE A 216 10.77 -3.85 -12.15
C PHE A 216 9.58 -3.25 -12.90
N LYS A 217 9.82 -2.31 -13.81
CA LYS A 217 8.80 -1.72 -14.70
C LYS A 217 8.63 -2.65 -15.90
N PHE A 218 7.40 -2.99 -16.27
CA PHE A 218 7.12 -3.80 -17.45
C PHE A 218 6.11 -3.13 -18.38
N GLU A 219 6.08 -3.60 -19.63
CA GLU A 219 5.12 -3.18 -20.65
C GLU A 219 4.42 -4.40 -21.22
N GLN A 220 3.22 -4.18 -21.76
CA GLN A 220 2.39 -5.15 -22.46
C GLN A 220 1.99 -4.58 -23.83
N ALA A 221 1.42 -5.41 -24.70
CA ALA A 221 1.00 -4.95 -26.03
C ALA A 221 -0.07 -3.83 -25.99
N CYS A 222 -0.83 -3.71 -24.89
CA CYS A 222 -1.81 -2.65 -24.71
C CYS A 222 -1.17 -1.25 -24.54
N ASN A 223 0.10 -1.16 -24.12
CA ASN A 223 0.79 0.12 -23.97
C ASN A 223 0.98 0.84 -25.31
N ASP A 224 1.08 0.10 -26.42
CA ASP A 224 1.23 0.65 -27.76
C ASP A 224 -0.12 1.03 -28.42
N GLN A 225 -1.26 0.77 -27.76
CA GLN A 225 -2.59 1.06 -28.31
C GLN A 225 -2.99 2.53 -28.10
N PRO A 226 -3.80 3.11 -29.01
CA PRO A 226 -4.43 4.40 -28.78
C PRO A 226 -5.30 4.36 -27.51
N GLY A 227 -4.93 5.13 -26.49
CA GLY A 227 -5.61 5.13 -25.18
C GLY A 227 -4.92 4.29 -24.10
N GLY A 228 -3.83 3.58 -24.44
CA GLY A 228 -3.08 2.75 -23.51
C GLY A 228 -3.84 1.50 -23.05
N CYS A 229 -3.42 0.96 -21.91
CA CYS A 229 -4.05 -0.22 -21.31
C CYS A 229 -5.38 0.15 -20.64
N SER A 230 -6.41 -0.65 -20.93
CA SER A 230 -7.73 -0.51 -20.32
C SER A 230 -7.74 -1.05 -18.88
N PRO A 231 -8.78 -0.75 -18.07
CA PRO A 231 -8.95 -1.42 -16.78
C PRO A 231 -9.02 -2.95 -16.92
N GLY A 232 -9.56 -3.47 -18.03
CA GLY A 232 -9.59 -4.91 -18.33
C GLY A 232 -8.20 -5.51 -18.49
N ASP A 233 -7.25 -4.77 -19.08
CA ASP A 233 -5.86 -5.19 -19.19
C ASP A 233 -5.17 -5.13 -17.81
N LEU A 234 -5.45 -4.08 -17.04
CA LEU A 234 -4.68 -3.77 -15.84
C LEU A 234 -5.16 -4.45 -14.55
N PHE A 235 -6.47 -4.69 -14.39
CA PHE A 235 -7.05 -5.21 -13.13
C PHE A 235 -7.42 -6.70 -13.17
N THR A 236 -7.26 -7.37 -14.31
CA THR A 236 -7.53 -8.81 -14.47
C THR A 236 -6.21 -9.60 -14.49
N PRO A 237 -6.22 -10.95 -14.56
CA PRO A 237 -4.98 -11.73 -14.72
C PRO A 237 -4.15 -11.34 -15.95
N ALA A 238 -4.72 -10.59 -16.91
CA ALA A 238 -4.00 -10.12 -18.10
C ALA A 238 -2.72 -9.37 -17.75
N ILE A 239 -2.71 -8.52 -16.70
CA ILE A 239 -1.51 -7.76 -16.28
C ILE A 239 -0.36 -8.66 -15.78
N GLU A 240 -0.59 -9.94 -15.50
CA GLU A 240 0.41 -10.83 -14.90
C GLU A 240 1.27 -11.56 -15.96
N SER A 241 0.97 -11.39 -17.26
CA SER A 241 1.63 -12.11 -18.35
C SER A 241 1.85 -11.26 -19.60
N ASP A 242 2.49 -11.89 -20.60
CA ASP A 242 2.72 -11.34 -21.93
C ASP A 242 3.48 -10.01 -21.93
N TYR A 243 4.47 -9.92 -21.04
CA TYR A 243 5.35 -8.75 -20.98
C TYR A 243 6.17 -8.65 -22.26
N THR A 244 6.10 -7.49 -22.90
CA THR A 244 6.79 -7.23 -24.16
C THR A 244 8.17 -6.62 -23.92
N LYS A 245 8.32 -5.87 -22.81
CA LYS A 245 9.58 -5.26 -22.35
C LYS A 245 9.58 -5.13 -20.84
N TYR A 246 10.78 -4.99 -20.27
CA TYR A 246 10.93 -4.54 -18.89
C TYR A 246 12.24 -3.77 -18.68
N THR A 247 12.26 -2.98 -17.61
CA THR A 247 13.46 -2.33 -17.08
C THR A 247 13.52 -2.54 -15.57
N LEU A 248 14.70 -2.90 -15.05
CA LEU A 248 14.94 -3.03 -13.61
C LEU A 248 15.74 -1.83 -13.09
N TYR A 249 15.09 -1.00 -12.29
CA TYR A 249 15.70 0.15 -11.63
C TYR A 249 16.09 -0.21 -10.20
N GLU A 250 17.25 0.23 -9.70
CA GLU A 250 17.55 0.27 -8.26
C GLU A 250 17.09 1.60 -7.67
N ASP A 251 16.97 1.69 -6.34
CA ASP A 251 16.63 2.93 -5.63
C ASP A 251 17.43 4.17 -6.09
N VAL A 252 18.72 4.03 -6.43
CA VAL A 252 19.56 5.15 -6.88
C VAL A 252 19.11 5.71 -8.24
N ASP A 253 18.50 4.88 -9.08
CA ASP A 253 18.05 5.25 -10.43
C ASP A 253 16.75 6.06 -10.36
N ILE A 254 15.88 5.70 -9.41
CA ILE A 254 14.56 6.30 -9.20
C ILE A 254 14.52 7.33 -8.07
N ALA A 255 15.65 7.62 -7.41
CA ALA A 255 15.75 8.51 -6.26
C ALA A 255 15.17 9.92 -6.52
N ASN A 256 15.29 10.42 -7.76
CA ASN A 256 14.77 11.74 -8.15
C ASN A 256 13.37 11.68 -8.80
N THR A 257 12.68 10.56 -8.68
CA THR A 257 11.31 10.37 -9.20
C THR A 257 10.29 10.29 -8.06
N ILE A 258 9.03 10.09 -8.43
CA ILE A 258 7.94 9.82 -7.50
C ILE A 258 7.99 8.39 -6.90
N PHE A 259 8.89 7.54 -7.38
CA PHE A 259 9.04 6.14 -6.97
C PHE A 259 10.21 5.88 -6.03
N ASP A 260 10.84 6.91 -5.48
CA ASP A 260 11.95 6.75 -4.54
C ASP A 260 11.56 5.85 -3.34
N CYS A 261 12.06 4.62 -3.33
CA CYS A 261 11.81 3.65 -2.28
C CYS A 261 12.35 4.12 -0.93
N LYS A 262 13.45 4.88 -0.91
CA LYS A 262 14.09 5.35 0.33
C LYS A 262 13.19 6.31 1.10
N GLN A 263 12.21 6.94 0.43
CA GLN A 263 11.21 7.75 1.12
C GLN A 263 10.48 7.01 2.23
N CYS A 264 10.16 5.74 1.99
CA CYS A 264 9.46 4.91 2.96
C CYS A 264 10.44 4.06 3.77
N HIS A 265 11.55 3.66 3.16
CA HIS A 265 12.46 2.67 3.72
C HIS A 265 13.62 3.25 4.53
N GLU A 266 13.98 4.53 4.40
CA GLU A 266 14.97 5.24 5.24
C GLU A 266 14.28 6.28 6.15
N PRO A 267 13.59 5.86 7.22
CA PRO A 267 12.76 6.75 8.05
C PRO A 267 13.51 7.94 8.66
N ASP A 268 14.79 7.74 8.98
CA ASP A 268 15.66 8.73 9.61
C ASP A 268 16.38 9.62 8.57
N GLY A 269 16.07 9.47 7.29
CA GLY A 269 16.63 10.26 6.18
C GLY A 269 17.80 9.59 5.46
N PRO A 270 18.44 10.31 4.51
CA PRO A 270 19.33 9.71 3.53
C PRO A 270 20.61 9.19 4.17
N GLY A 271 21.00 7.97 3.80
CA GLY A 271 22.21 7.32 4.31
C GLY A 271 22.06 6.75 5.72
N THR A 272 20.84 6.75 6.26
CA THR A 272 20.51 5.98 7.47
C THR A 272 20.17 4.54 7.12
N ALA A 273 19.97 3.69 8.15
CA ALA A 273 19.66 2.30 7.90
C ALA A 273 18.27 2.15 7.28
N SER A 274 18.22 1.49 6.12
CA SER A 274 16.95 1.09 5.52
C SER A 274 16.26 -0.02 6.34
N ILE A 275 14.93 -0.05 6.31
CA ILE A 275 14.12 -1.07 7.01
C ILE A 275 13.21 -1.85 6.05
N LEU A 276 12.91 -3.11 6.38
CA LEU A 276 11.71 -3.77 5.89
C LEU A 276 10.51 -3.19 6.63
N ARG A 277 9.63 -2.51 5.89
CA ARG A 277 8.50 -1.80 6.49
C ARG A 277 7.23 -2.63 6.46
N MET A 278 6.62 -2.81 7.64
CA MET A 278 5.28 -3.32 7.86
C MET A 278 4.68 -2.48 8.98
N GLN A 279 4.06 -1.34 8.64
CA GLN A 279 3.57 -0.37 9.64
C GLN A 279 2.58 -1.02 10.61
N GLU A 280 1.77 -1.95 10.13
CA GLU A 280 0.93 -2.81 10.95
C GLU A 280 1.63 -4.16 11.20
N LEU A 281 2.62 -4.15 12.09
CA LEU A 281 3.46 -5.33 12.32
C LEU A 281 2.74 -6.42 13.12
N GLN A 282 1.98 -6.06 14.15
CA GLN A 282 1.48 -6.99 15.16
C GLN A 282 -0.01 -7.32 14.96
N PHE A 283 -0.41 -8.51 15.41
CA PHE A 283 -1.81 -8.91 15.53
C PHE A 283 -2.65 -7.80 16.21
N PRO A 284 -3.90 -7.52 15.79
CA PRO A 284 -4.75 -8.30 14.88
C PRO A 284 -4.65 -8.10 13.36
N TRP A 285 -3.69 -7.34 12.84
CA TRP A 285 -3.50 -7.18 11.39
C TRP A 285 -4.77 -6.79 10.61
N THR A 286 -5.52 -5.78 11.07
CA THR A 286 -6.86 -5.43 10.55
C THR A 286 -6.89 -5.01 9.07
N HIS A 287 -5.75 -4.73 8.45
CA HIS A 287 -5.64 -4.38 7.02
C HIS A 287 -5.27 -5.55 6.11
N TRP A 288 -5.22 -6.76 6.64
CA TRP A 288 -4.72 -7.93 5.92
C TRP A 288 -5.83 -8.94 5.68
N LEU A 289 -5.79 -9.60 4.51
CA LEU A 289 -6.67 -10.74 4.24
C LEU A 289 -6.23 -11.92 5.11
N PHE A 290 -7.02 -12.20 6.14
CA PHE A 290 -6.75 -13.27 7.10
C PHE A 290 -8.07 -13.80 7.68
N ASP A 291 -8.05 -14.98 8.29
CA ASP A 291 -9.27 -15.60 8.80
C ASP A 291 -9.66 -15.16 10.22
N GLU A 292 -8.85 -14.30 10.83
CA GLU A 292 -9.10 -13.77 12.17
C GLU A 292 -8.38 -12.43 12.35
N PRO A 293 -8.88 -11.55 13.24
CA PRO A 293 -10.19 -11.59 13.89
C PRO A 293 -11.35 -11.37 12.90
N GLN A 294 -12.58 -11.25 13.42
CA GLN A 294 -13.81 -11.18 12.60
C GLN A 294 -13.77 -10.13 11.48
N GLY A 295 -13.10 -8.99 11.68
CA GLY A 295 -12.93 -7.96 10.64
C GLY A 295 -12.23 -8.48 9.39
N ASN A 296 -11.17 -9.27 9.56
CA ASN A 296 -10.41 -9.83 8.44
C ASN A 296 -11.25 -10.84 7.65
N VAL A 297 -12.16 -11.58 8.32
CA VAL A 297 -13.09 -12.52 7.68
C VAL A 297 -14.00 -11.81 6.67
N PHE A 298 -14.40 -10.58 6.95
CA PHE A 298 -15.21 -9.75 6.05
C PHE A 298 -14.42 -9.33 4.80
N LEU A 299 -13.19 -8.84 4.99
CA LEU A 299 -12.29 -8.49 3.88
C LEU A 299 -12.00 -9.71 2.99
N CYS A 300 -11.84 -10.87 3.62
CA CYS A 300 -11.69 -12.16 2.96
C CYS A 300 -12.94 -12.67 2.24
N ALA A 301 -14.14 -12.28 2.69
CA ALA A 301 -15.36 -12.60 1.97
C ALA A 301 -15.44 -11.79 0.67
N ASP A 302 -15.09 -10.50 0.73
CA ASP A 302 -15.07 -9.61 -0.43
C ASP A 302 -14.05 -10.10 -1.48
N PHE A 303 -12.82 -10.42 -1.07
CA PHE A 303 -11.81 -11.00 -1.97
C PHE A 303 -12.30 -12.28 -2.65
N ARG A 304 -12.90 -13.21 -1.89
CA ARG A 304 -13.39 -14.49 -2.44
C ARG A 304 -14.59 -14.31 -3.35
N ALA A 305 -15.41 -13.29 -3.13
CA ALA A 305 -16.51 -12.98 -4.04
C ALA A 305 -15.96 -12.61 -5.44
N ALA A 306 -14.90 -11.80 -5.49
CA ALA A 306 -14.26 -11.40 -6.74
C ALA A 306 -13.36 -12.49 -7.36
N HIS A 307 -12.50 -13.15 -6.58
CA HIS A 307 -11.40 -14.01 -7.09
C HIS A 307 -11.62 -15.51 -6.88
N SER A 308 -12.88 -15.90 -6.74
CA SER A 308 -13.33 -17.29 -6.63
C SER A 308 -12.72 -18.17 -7.75
N GLY A 309 -11.77 -19.06 -7.39
CA GLY A 309 -11.19 -20.08 -8.26
C GLY A 309 -10.09 -19.56 -9.18
N GLU A 310 -9.56 -18.38 -8.89
CA GLU A 310 -8.59 -17.65 -9.70
C GLU A 310 -7.22 -17.63 -9.02
N ASP A 311 -6.15 -17.83 -9.79
CA ASP A 311 -4.80 -17.51 -9.33
C ASP A 311 -4.65 -15.99 -9.24
N TYR A 312 -3.93 -15.49 -8.23
CA TYR A 312 -3.78 -14.05 -8.01
C TYR A 312 -2.31 -13.71 -7.74
N ALA A 313 -1.71 -12.87 -8.58
CA ALA A 313 -0.30 -12.50 -8.47
C ALA A 313 0.64 -13.73 -8.44
N GLY A 314 0.35 -14.76 -9.23
CA GLY A 314 1.08 -16.04 -9.18
C GLY A 314 0.83 -16.91 -7.93
N ILE A 315 0.00 -16.46 -6.97
CA ILE A 315 -0.45 -17.27 -5.85
C ILE A 315 -1.55 -18.20 -6.35
N PRO A 316 -1.41 -19.53 -6.19
CA PRO A 316 -2.43 -20.48 -6.60
C PRO A 316 -3.78 -20.20 -5.92
N ALA A 317 -4.86 -20.41 -6.67
CA ALA A 317 -6.22 -20.17 -6.22
C ALA A 317 -6.47 -20.72 -4.80
N LEU A 318 -6.85 -19.82 -3.89
CA LEU A 318 -7.10 -20.18 -2.50
C LEU A 318 -8.35 -21.07 -2.42
N ASN A 319 -8.21 -22.23 -1.78
CA ASN A 319 -9.32 -23.16 -1.61
C ASN A 319 -10.32 -22.62 -0.57
N TYR A 320 -11.60 -22.51 -0.93
CA TYR A 320 -12.68 -22.03 -0.04
C TYR A 320 -12.75 -22.72 1.32
N ALA A 321 -12.33 -23.99 1.39
CA ALA A 321 -12.38 -24.75 2.63
C ALA A 321 -11.39 -24.25 3.70
N SER A 322 -10.34 -23.51 3.31
CA SER A 322 -9.31 -22.97 4.20
C SER A 322 -9.43 -21.46 4.45
N GLY A 323 -10.46 -20.78 3.95
CA GLY A 323 -10.57 -19.32 4.07
C GLY A 323 -9.51 -18.59 3.24
N CYS A 324 -9.06 -17.42 3.70
CA CYS A 324 -7.89 -16.72 3.16
C CYS A 324 -6.56 -17.32 3.62
N ARG A 325 -6.56 -18.38 4.46
CA ARG A 325 -5.32 -19.09 4.73
C ARG A 325 -4.85 -19.79 3.46
N ALA A 326 -3.52 -19.82 3.32
CA ALA A 326 -2.87 -20.68 2.35
C ALA A 326 -3.29 -22.16 2.53
N PRO A 327 -3.14 -22.98 1.47
CA PRO A 327 -3.37 -24.41 1.55
C PRO A 327 -2.67 -25.06 2.75
N GLN A 328 -3.28 -26.12 3.31
CA GLN A 328 -2.73 -26.80 4.50
C GLN A 328 -1.24 -27.15 4.32
N GLY A 329 -0.40 -26.64 5.22
CA GLY A 329 1.06 -26.87 5.22
C GLY A 329 1.90 -25.64 4.88
N THR A 330 1.31 -24.62 4.27
CA THR A 330 2.02 -23.36 3.99
C THR A 330 1.89 -22.40 5.18
N PHE A 331 3.02 -21.93 5.71
CA PHE A 331 3.03 -20.80 6.64
C PHE A 331 3.01 -19.53 5.78
N ALA A 332 1.88 -18.82 5.82
CA ALA A 332 1.57 -17.64 5.01
C ALA A 332 0.62 -16.71 5.77
N GLY A 333 0.29 -15.57 5.15
CA GLY A 333 -0.51 -14.50 5.73
C GLY A 333 0.32 -13.53 6.58
N PRO A 334 -0.33 -12.56 7.23
CA PRO A 334 0.34 -11.57 8.05
C PRO A 334 1.27 -12.15 9.16
N PRO A 335 0.96 -13.26 9.86
CA PRO A 335 1.93 -13.82 10.82
C PRO A 335 3.24 -14.29 10.19
N ALA A 336 3.20 -14.75 8.93
CA ALA A 336 4.42 -15.13 8.23
C ALA A 336 5.23 -13.91 7.80
N LEU A 337 4.56 -12.82 7.42
CA LEU A 337 5.22 -11.56 7.10
C LEU A 337 5.78 -10.89 8.35
N GLU A 338 5.06 -10.88 9.46
CA GLU A 338 5.55 -10.44 10.78
C GLU A 338 6.83 -11.18 11.13
N ASN A 339 6.81 -12.52 11.09
CA ASN A 339 8.00 -13.34 11.33
C ASN A 339 9.14 -13.03 10.35
N PHE A 340 8.85 -12.76 9.08
CA PHE A 340 9.88 -12.38 8.11
C PHE A 340 10.53 -11.03 8.46
N VAL A 341 9.74 -10.04 8.84
CA VAL A 341 10.23 -8.70 9.23
C VAL A 341 11.01 -8.78 10.55
N GLU A 342 10.46 -9.45 11.57
CA GLU A 342 11.10 -9.57 12.88
C GLU A 342 12.38 -10.40 12.86
N ASN A 343 12.38 -11.55 12.16
CA ASN A 343 13.56 -12.42 12.09
C ASN A 343 14.75 -11.74 11.41
N ASN A 344 14.49 -10.77 10.54
CA ASN A 344 15.53 -10.02 9.84
C ASN A 344 15.89 -8.70 10.55
N GLY A 345 15.42 -8.51 11.79
CA GLY A 345 15.87 -7.41 12.67
C GLY A 345 15.03 -6.14 12.61
N PHE A 346 13.88 -6.15 11.94
CA PHE A 346 13.07 -4.96 11.70
C PHE A 346 11.84 -4.86 12.63
N ILE A 347 11.99 -5.27 13.88
CA ILE A 347 10.91 -5.21 14.89
C ILE A 347 10.48 -3.76 15.15
N ALA A 348 11.43 -2.82 15.16
CA ALA A 348 11.13 -1.42 15.35
C ALA A 348 10.55 -0.82 14.06
N GLN A 349 9.27 -0.44 14.09
CA GLN A 349 8.58 0.21 13.00
C GLN A 349 8.27 1.67 13.37
N PRO A 350 8.90 2.67 12.72
CA PRO A 350 8.57 4.08 12.97
C PRO A 350 7.12 4.37 12.58
N ASN A 351 6.39 5.05 13.46
CA ASN A 351 4.96 5.32 13.32
C ASN A 351 4.14 4.03 13.14
N GLN A 352 4.45 3.01 13.95
CA GLN A 352 3.74 1.72 13.95
C GLN A 352 2.25 1.91 14.23
N PHE A 353 1.41 1.24 13.44
CA PHE A 353 -0.01 1.11 13.68
C PHE A 353 -0.23 0.18 14.87
N ILE A 354 -0.72 0.72 15.99
CA ILE A 354 -0.93 -0.01 17.24
C ILE A 354 -2.30 -0.70 17.19
N THR A 355 -2.39 -1.78 16.41
CA THR A 355 -3.65 -2.38 16.00
C THR A 355 -4.60 -2.67 17.16
N ASP A 356 -4.14 -3.35 18.21
CA ASP A 356 -4.97 -3.70 19.37
C ASP A 356 -5.61 -2.46 20.01
N MET A 357 -4.85 -1.38 20.17
CA MET A 357 -5.33 -0.16 20.82
C MET A 357 -6.30 0.60 19.93
N ILE A 358 -5.95 0.79 18.66
CA ILE A 358 -6.77 1.49 17.67
C ILE A 358 -8.10 0.76 17.47
N ASN A 359 -8.07 -0.56 17.31
CA ASN A 359 -9.26 -1.39 17.15
C ASN A 359 -10.19 -1.30 18.37
N ASN A 360 -9.65 -1.32 19.59
CA ASN A 360 -10.45 -1.16 20.81
C ASN A 360 -11.14 0.21 20.87
N GLU A 361 -10.47 1.29 20.45
CA GLU A 361 -11.06 2.64 20.41
C GLU A 361 -12.13 2.77 19.31
N VAL A 362 -11.85 2.24 18.11
CA VAL A 362 -12.78 2.19 16.97
C VAL A 362 -14.05 1.41 17.34
N THR A 363 -13.91 0.22 17.94
CA THR A 363 -15.05 -0.60 18.36
C THR A 363 -15.83 0.06 19.50
N ALA A 364 -15.16 0.76 20.41
CA ALA A 364 -15.83 1.47 21.50
C ALA A 364 -16.65 2.68 21.01
N SER A 365 -16.19 3.36 19.96
CA SER A 365 -16.86 4.51 19.36
C SER A 365 -17.93 4.13 18.34
N ASN A 366 -17.75 3.02 17.61
CA ASN A 366 -18.77 2.41 16.76
C ASN A 366 -18.86 0.88 17.03
N PRO A 367 -19.76 0.45 17.94
CA PRO A 367 -19.95 -0.97 18.27
C PRO A 367 -20.52 -1.84 17.14
N MET A 368 -20.91 -1.26 16.01
CA MET A 368 -21.39 -2.01 14.85
C MET A 368 -20.28 -2.41 13.88
N GLN A 369 -19.03 -1.99 14.14
CA GLN A 369 -17.87 -2.50 13.44
C GLN A 369 -17.66 -4.00 13.69
N PRO A 370 -17.14 -4.75 12.72
CA PRO A 370 -16.74 -4.35 11.36
C PRO A 370 -17.90 -4.36 10.33
N GLY A 371 -19.15 -4.54 10.77
CA GLY A 371 -20.30 -4.73 9.89
C GLY A 371 -20.88 -3.44 9.30
N VAL A 372 -20.72 -2.30 10.00
CA VAL A 372 -21.17 -0.98 9.55
C VAL A 372 -20.09 0.06 9.84
N ASN A 373 -19.53 0.63 8.76
CA ASN A 373 -18.45 1.62 8.79
C ASN A 373 -18.88 3.06 8.51
N VAL A 374 -20.17 3.34 8.62
CA VAL A 374 -20.73 4.69 8.50
C VAL A 374 -21.66 4.97 9.70
N PRO A 375 -21.33 5.94 10.58
CA PRO A 375 -20.08 6.72 10.58
C PRO A 375 -18.86 5.86 10.90
N PRO A 376 -17.65 6.25 10.47
CA PRO A 376 -16.44 5.54 10.82
C PRO A 376 -16.19 5.61 12.34
N GLY A 377 -15.48 4.62 12.88
CA GLY A 377 -15.01 4.67 14.26
C GLY A 377 -14.01 5.81 14.49
N GLN A 378 -13.66 6.04 15.75
CA GLN A 378 -12.73 7.07 16.18
C GLN A 378 -11.61 6.44 17.01
N SER A 379 -10.39 6.94 16.85
CA SER A 379 -9.23 6.50 17.63
C SER A 379 -8.29 7.66 17.91
N ASN A 380 -8.16 8.01 19.19
CA ASN A 380 -7.19 9.02 19.65
C ASN A 380 -5.74 8.53 19.43
N THR A 381 -5.53 7.22 19.52
CA THR A 381 -4.23 6.61 19.26
C THR A 381 -3.83 6.81 17.81
N TRP A 382 -4.75 6.56 16.88
CA TRP A 382 -4.53 6.83 15.46
C TRP A 382 -4.35 8.33 15.16
N ASP A 383 -5.16 9.20 15.78
CA ASP A 383 -5.02 10.65 15.62
C ASP A 383 -3.61 11.14 16.01
N GLY A 384 -2.99 10.51 17.02
CA GLY A 384 -1.59 10.76 17.38
C GLY A 384 -0.59 10.37 16.28
N LEU A 385 -0.79 9.22 15.62
CA LEU A 385 0.03 8.76 14.49
C LEU A 385 -0.16 9.66 13.26
N TYR A 386 -1.39 10.10 13.02
CA TYR A 386 -1.73 11.01 11.94
C TYR A 386 -1.14 12.40 12.17
N ALA A 387 -1.18 12.90 13.41
CA ALA A 387 -0.51 14.14 13.79
C ALA A 387 1.02 14.06 13.63
N ALA A 388 1.63 12.91 13.93
CA ALA A 388 3.06 12.69 13.68
C ALA A 388 3.40 12.76 12.18
N TYR A 389 2.53 12.23 11.31
CA TYR A 389 2.63 12.40 9.87
C TYR A 389 2.53 13.87 9.46
N LEU A 390 1.50 14.59 9.89
CA LEU A 390 1.32 16.01 9.55
C LEU A 390 2.44 16.91 10.09
N GLY A 391 3.03 16.55 11.23
CA GLY A 391 4.22 17.20 11.76
C GLY A 391 5.50 16.87 11.01
N GLY A 392 5.39 16.20 9.86
CA GLY A 392 6.49 15.82 9.00
C GLY A 392 7.32 14.68 9.54
N SER A 393 7.12 14.17 10.77
CA SER A 393 8.01 13.22 11.46
C SER A 393 7.85 11.76 11.05
N ALA A 394 6.82 11.44 10.27
CA ALA A 394 6.50 10.09 9.84
C ALA A 394 5.81 10.09 8.48
N ILE A 395 5.67 8.91 7.88
CA ILE A 395 4.74 8.68 6.77
C ILE A 395 3.31 8.47 7.30
N PRO A 396 2.26 8.61 6.45
CA PRO A 396 0.87 8.39 6.87
C PRO A 396 0.68 7.01 7.53
N PRO A 397 -0.08 6.91 8.63
CA PRO A 397 -0.52 5.62 9.15
C PRO A 397 -1.56 4.99 8.20
N PRO A 398 -1.72 3.64 8.19
CA PRO A 398 -2.90 2.99 7.63
C PRO A 398 -4.20 3.56 8.22
N TYR A 399 -5.33 3.43 7.51
CA TYR A 399 -6.65 3.89 7.95
C TYR A 399 -7.00 3.27 9.31
N HIS A 400 -7.74 3.97 10.17
CA HIS A 400 -7.97 3.46 11.54
C HIS A 400 -9.00 2.34 11.62
N ASP A 401 -9.95 2.31 10.68
CA ASP A 401 -11.11 1.42 10.74
C ASP A 401 -10.91 0.14 9.91
N PHE A 402 -11.72 -0.89 10.19
CA PHE A 402 -11.63 -2.19 9.51
C PHE A 402 -11.98 -2.14 8.02
N ARG A 403 -13.04 -1.40 7.69
CA ARG A 403 -13.54 -1.30 6.31
C ARG A 403 -13.31 0.11 5.80
N VAL A 404 -12.37 0.21 4.87
CA VAL A 404 -12.06 1.44 4.13
C VAL A 404 -12.95 1.60 2.88
N THR A 405 -13.70 0.57 2.52
CA THR A 405 -14.54 0.52 1.32
C THR A 405 -16.02 0.72 1.58
N ASP A 406 -16.72 1.17 0.55
CA ASP A 406 -18.19 1.19 0.49
C ASP A 406 -18.71 -0.17 0.01
N ALA A 407 -19.65 -0.77 0.75
CA ALA A 407 -20.13 -2.11 0.47
C ALA A 407 -20.90 -2.22 -0.86
N GLN A 408 -21.60 -1.17 -1.29
CA GLN A 408 -22.31 -1.17 -2.57
C GLN A 408 -21.32 -1.05 -3.72
N LYS A 409 -20.35 -0.13 -3.62
CA LYS A 409 -19.30 -0.01 -4.65
C LYS A 409 -18.52 -1.32 -4.80
N VAL A 410 -18.19 -1.99 -3.70
CA VAL A 410 -17.53 -3.32 -3.73
C VAL A 410 -18.39 -4.35 -4.45
N ALA A 411 -19.69 -4.43 -4.16
CA ALA A 411 -20.59 -5.36 -4.83
C ALA A 411 -20.68 -5.09 -6.33
N ASP A 412 -20.86 -3.82 -6.72
CA ASP A 412 -20.98 -3.41 -8.13
C ASP A 412 -19.69 -3.71 -8.92
N MET A 413 -18.52 -3.41 -8.35
CA MET A 413 -17.22 -3.69 -8.98
C MET A 413 -16.89 -5.19 -9.01
N THR A 414 -17.33 -5.94 -8.00
CA THR A 414 -17.23 -7.40 -8.00
C THR A 414 -18.04 -8.01 -9.14
N ASP A 415 -19.30 -7.57 -9.32
CA ASP A 415 -20.16 -8.05 -10.39
C ASP A 415 -19.58 -7.71 -11.77
N ALA A 416 -19.10 -6.48 -11.96
CA ALA A 416 -18.45 -6.06 -13.21
C ALA A 416 -17.19 -6.89 -13.53
N TYR A 417 -16.37 -7.16 -12.51
CA TYR A 417 -15.19 -8.01 -12.64
C TYR A 417 -15.55 -9.45 -13.04
N LEU A 418 -16.56 -10.03 -12.38
CA LEU A 418 -17.03 -11.37 -12.66
C LEU A 418 -17.66 -11.47 -14.06
N ASP A 419 -18.38 -10.45 -14.52
CA ASP A 419 -18.95 -10.41 -15.87
C ASP A 419 -17.85 -10.48 -16.94
N VAL A 420 -16.75 -9.75 -16.76
CA VAL A 420 -15.59 -9.83 -17.67
C VAL A 420 -14.93 -11.20 -17.58
N ARG A 421 -14.65 -11.70 -16.36
CA ARG A 421 -14.00 -13.00 -16.17
C ARG A 421 -14.80 -14.17 -16.74
N ASN A 422 -16.13 -14.08 -16.69
CA ASN A 422 -17.04 -15.08 -17.22
C ASN A 422 -17.36 -14.89 -18.71
N GLY A 423 -16.80 -13.87 -19.36
CA GLY A 423 -17.03 -13.56 -20.78
C GLY A 423 -18.43 -13.06 -21.10
N VAL A 424 -19.16 -12.54 -20.10
CA VAL A 424 -20.46 -11.86 -20.27
C VAL A 424 -20.27 -10.48 -20.89
N THR A 425 -19.21 -9.78 -20.48
CA THR A 425 -18.86 -8.41 -20.88
C THR A 425 -17.44 -8.37 -21.44
N SER A 426 -17.14 -7.44 -22.36
CA SER A 426 -15.78 -7.27 -22.90
C SER A 426 -14.83 -6.69 -21.84
N PRO A 427 -13.54 -7.10 -21.78
CA PRO A 427 -12.55 -6.47 -20.90
C PRO A 427 -12.48 -4.94 -21.04
N ASP A 428 -12.64 -4.39 -22.25
CA ASP A 428 -12.65 -2.94 -22.51
C ASP A 428 -13.79 -2.18 -21.80
N GLN A 429 -14.78 -2.89 -21.27
CA GLN A 429 -15.93 -2.33 -20.57
C GLN A 429 -15.81 -2.49 -19.05
N LEU A 430 -14.71 -3.08 -18.55
CA LEU A 430 -14.45 -3.13 -17.11
C LEU A 430 -14.25 -1.69 -16.61
N PRO A 431 -15.03 -1.21 -15.63
CA PRO A 431 -14.71 0.03 -14.92
C PRO A 431 -13.42 -0.13 -14.11
N ASP A 432 -12.85 1.00 -13.67
CA ASP A 432 -11.76 0.98 -12.70
C ASP A 432 -12.26 0.41 -11.36
N ILE A 433 -11.87 -0.84 -11.05
CA ILE A 433 -12.31 -1.54 -9.83
C ILE A 433 -11.68 -0.98 -8.55
N SER A 434 -10.78 0.02 -8.67
CA SER A 434 -10.24 0.73 -7.51
C SER A 434 -11.22 1.78 -6.94
N ASP A 435 -12.27 2.16 -7.69
CA ASP A 435 -13.32 3.07 -7.22
C ASP A 435 -14.32 2.37 -6.27
N VAL A 436 -13.80 1.89 -5.13
CA VAL A 436 -14.55 1.17 -4.10
C VAL A 436 -14.42 1.79 -2.72
N PHE A 437 -13.58 2.82 -2.55
CA PHE A 437 -13.36 3.44 -1.25
C PHE A 437 -14.58 4.23 -0.78
N LEU A 438 -14.73 4.27 0.54
CA LEU A 438 -15.69 5.13 1.22
C LEU A 438 -15.20 6.57 1.13
N ASP A 439 -16.05 7.48 0.64
CA ASP A 439 -15.67 8.90 0.47
C ASP A 439 -15.22 9.55 1.79
N ALA A 440 -15.84 9.17 2.91
CA ALA A 440 -15.48 9.63 4.26
C ALA A 440 -14.13 9.09 4.75
N ALA A 441 -13.60 8.02 4.15
CA ALA A 441 -12.29 7.47 4.49
C ALA A 441 -11.15 8.15 3.71
N LEU A 442 -11.43 8.72 2.53
CA LEU A 442 -10.40 9.29 1.64
C LEU A 442 -9.48 10.32 2.34
N PRO A 443 -9.96 11.22 3.21
CA PRO A 443 -9.08 12.14 3.92
C PRO A 443 -8.12 11.47 4.91
N ASP A 444 -8.60 10.47 5.65
CA ASP A 444 -7.78 9.75 6.62
C ASP A 444 -6.84 8.73 5.95
N MET A 445 -7.17 8.28 4.73
CA MET A 445 -6.25 7.59 3.82
C MET A 445 -5.26 8.56 3.17
N THR A 446 -5.35 9.85 3.43
CA THR A 446 -4.56 10.92 2.81
C THR A 446 -4.80 11.10 1.30
N ILE A 447 -5.78 10.44 0.67
CA ILE A 447 -6.05 10.52 -0.77
C ILE A 447 -6.59 11.90 -1.15
N THR A 448 -7.41 12.49 -0.29
CA THR A 448 -7.93 13.86 -0.43
C THR A 448 -7.60 14.67 0.82
N PRO A 449 -7.62 16.01 0.76
CA PRO A 449 -7.54 16.83 1.96
C PRO A 449 -8.76 16.63 2.87
N ARG A 450 -8.59 16.90 4.16
CA ARG A 450 -9.71 17.02 5.09
C ARG A 450 -10.70 18.09 4.62
N PRO A 451 -12.01 17.91 4.87
CA PRO A 451 -13.00 18.95 4.60
C PRO A 451 -12.59 20.27 5.24
N ASP A 452 -12.83 21.37 4.53
CA ASP A 452 -12.57 22.74 4.97
C ASP A 452 -11.09 23.07 5.27
N ALA A 453 -10.13 22.24 4.82
CA ALA A 453 -8.71 22.51 4.99
C ALA A 453 -8.28 23.83 4.30
N THR A 454 -7.42 24.61 4.97
CA THR A 454 -6.80 25.80 4.37
C THR A 454 -5.77 25.43 3.30
N GLY A 455 -5.32 26.41 2.50
CA GLY A 455 -4.27 26.17 1.51
C GLY A 455 -2.98 25.58 2.12
N GLU A 456 -2.57 26.07 3.29
CA GLU A 456 -1.40 25.55 4.01
C GLU A 456 -1.61 24.11 4.51
N GLU A 457 -2.82 23.82 5.00
CA GLU A 457 -3.19 22.48 5.45
C GLU A 457 -3.26 21.52 4.27
N ILE A 458 -3.75 21.95 3.10
CA ILE A 458 -3.76 21.14 1.87
C ILE A 458 -2.33 20.80 1.45
N LEU A 459 -1.43 21.79 1.38
CA LEU A 459 -0.02 21.56 1.04
C LEU A 459 0.64 20.58 2.02
N THR A 460 0.39 20.75 3.31
CA THR A 460 0.92 19.85 4.34
C THR A 460 0.37 18.44 4.19
N GLN A 461 -0.95 18.27 4.16
CA GLN A 461 -1.60 16.96 4.12
C GLN A 461 -1.26 16.17 2.86
N MET A 462 -1.06 16.83 1.72
CA MET A 462 -0.91 16.17 0.42
C MET A 462 0.54 16.02 -0.03
N CYS A 463 1.43 16.92 0.40
CA CYS A 463 2.79 16.99 -0.13
C CYS A 463 3.87 16.59 0.89
N ILE A 464 3.63 16.68 2.20
CA ILE A 464 4.69 16.49 3.21
C ILE A 464 5.31 15.08 3.18
N GLN A 465 4.54 14.06 2.76
CA GLN A 465 5.07 12.71 2.60
C GLN A 465 6.28 12.66 1.66
N CYS A 466 6.29 13.49 0.61
CA CYS A 466 7.33 13.46 -0.43
C CYS A 466 8.17 14.75 -0.51
N HIS A 467 7.79 15.79 0.23
CA HIS A 467 8.39 17.13 0.19
C HIS A 467 8.62 17.67 1.60
N ASN A 468 9.67 17.13 2.24
CA ASN A 468 10.06 17.43 3.62
C ASN A 468 11.60 17.56 3.74
N SER A 469 12.05 17.93 4.93
CA SER A 469 13.46 18.21 5.23
C SER A 469 14.32 16.96 5.42
N ARG A 470 13.72 15.77 5.48
CA ARG A 470 14.44 14.48 5.59
C ARG A 470 14.77 13.85 4.24
N LEU A 471 14.53 14.54 3.13
CA LEU A 471 14.94 14.05 1.80
C LEU A 471 16.42 14.27 1.55
N ASP A 472 16.95 13.61 0.53
CA ASP A 472 18.25 13.98 -0.04
C ASP A 472 18.16 15.35 -0.71
N GLN A 473 18.65 16.36 -0.01
CA GLN A 473 18.62 17.75 -0.44
C GLN A 473 19.54 18.05 -1.64
N SER A 474 20.35 17.08 -2.09
CA SER A 474 21.12 17.21 -3.33
C SER A 474 20.28 16.95 -4.58
N LEU A 475 19.12 16.28 -4.44
CA LEU A 475 18.21 15.96 -5.53
C LEU A 475 17.30 17.13 -5.86
N THR A 476 16.92 17.28 -7.13
CA THR A 476 16.08 18.39 -7.56
C THR A 476 14.68 18.32 -6.98
N ARG A 477 14.15 17.12 -6.71
CA ARG A 477 12.82 16.94 -6.11
C ARG A 477 12.72 17.53 -4.69
N ALA A 478 13.83 17.56 -3.95
CA ALA A 478 13.87 18.07 -2.58
C ALA A 478 13.85 19.61 -2.49
N ARG A 479 14.00 20.32 -3.62
CA ARG A 479 13.95 21.80 -3.64
C ARG A 479 12.59 22.36 -3.25
N PHE A 480 11.52 21.63 -3.53
CA PHE A 480 10.22 21.95 -2.96
C PHE A 480 10.08 21.24 -1.61
N ASN A 481 9.99 22.03 -0.54
CA ASN A 481 9.87 21.55 0.83
C ASN A 481 8.76 22.32 1.56
N VAL A 482 7.71 21.60 1.95
CA VAL A 482 6.51 22.18 2.57
C VAL A 482 6.78 22.71 3.98
N GLU A 483 7.81 22.18 4.67
CA GLU A 483 8.16 22.61 6.02
C GLU A 483 8.84 23.99 6.04
N THR A 484 9.34 24.45 4.89
CA THR A 484 10.15 25.67 4.78
C THR A 484 9.72 26.54 3.59
N LEU A 485 8.42 26.62 3.31
CA LEU A 485 7.88 27.42 2.19
C LEU A 485 8.33 28.90 2.26
N ASP A 486 8.47 29.46 3.46
CA ASP A 486 8.93 30.84 3.69
C ASP A 486 10.37 31.09 3.25
N GLN A 487 11.19 30.05 3.14
CA GLN A 487 12.59 30.11 2.71
C GLN A 487 12.75 29.88 1.20
N MET A 488 11.70 29.46 0.50
CA MET A 488 11.73 29.19 -0.93
C MET A 488 11.75 30.47 -1.76
N SER A 489 12.43 30.43 -2.92
CA SER A 489 12.39 31.54 -3.85
C SER A 489 11.01 31.68 -4.50
N ALA A 490 10.65 32.91 -4.88
CA ALA A 490 9.39 33.17 -5.59
C ALA A 490 9.27 32.33 -6.89
N ALA A 491 10.37 32.08 -7.59
CA ALA A 491 10.38 31.27 -8.80
C ALA A 491 10.08 29.78 -8.52
N GLU A 492 10.62 29.22 -7.42
CA GLU A 492 10.33 27.83 -7.03
C GLU A 492 8.89 27.65 -6.59
N LYS A 493 8.34 28.62 -5.84
CA LYS A 493 6.93 28.58 -5.46
C LYS A 493 6.00 28.71 -6.67
N GLN A 494 6.31 29.61 -7.61
CA GLN A 494 5.53 29.74 -8.84
C GLN A 494 5.54 28.44 -9.65
N LEU A 495 6.71 27.80 -9.79
CA LEU A 495 6.80 26.51 -10.48
C LEU A 495 5.94 25.43 -9.79
N ALA A 496 5.89 25.41 -8.46
CA ALA A 496 5.03 24.49 -7.73
C ALA A 496 3.53 24.82 -7.93
N ALA A 497 3.15 26.10 -7.97
CA ALA A 497 1.79 26.53 -8.28
C ALA A 497 1.38 26.14 -9.71
N ASP A 498 2.30 26.26 -10.68
CA ASP A 498 2.06 25.84 -12.06
C ASP A 498 1.87 24.31 -12.15
N ARG A 499 2.64 23.53 -11.37
CA ARG A 499 2.50 22.07 -11.29
C ARG A 499 1.23 21.58 -10.60
N LEU A 500 0.64 22.37 -9.69
CA LEU A 500 -0.70 22.09 -9.15
C LEU A 500 -1.79 22.18 -10.22
N ARG A 501 -1.56 23.02 -11.24
CA ARG A 501 -2.50 23.29 -12.35
C ARG A 501 -2.15 22.53 -13.63
N ALA A 502 -1.14 21.64 -13.60
CA ALA A 502 -0.74 20.87 -14.76
C ALA A 502 -1.87 19.91 -15.22
N PRO A 503 -1.84 19.44 -16.48
CA PRO A 503 -2.76 18.41 -16.94
C PRO A 503 -2.71 17.14 -16.06
N LYS A 504 -3.85 16.45 -15.89
CA LYS A 504 -3.96 15.29 -15.00
C LYS A 504 -3.09 14.09 -15.41
N ASP A 505 -2.80 13.98 -16.70
CA ASP A 505 -1.93 12.97 -17.32
C ASP A 505 -0.46 13.38 -17.35
N SER A 506 -0.11 14.59 -16.89
CA SER A 506 1.27 15.04 -16.79
C SER A 506 2.03 14.31 -15.68
N ALA A 507 3.21 13.80 -16.00
CA ALA A 507 4.21 13.34 -15.04
C ALA A 507 4.77 14.49 -14.15
N LEU A 508 4.52 15.75 -14.50
CA LEU A 508 4.91 16.92 -13.71
C LEU A 508 3.82 17.40 -12.75
N LEU A 509 2.60 16.82 -12.81
CA LEU A 509 1.50 17.16 -11.91
C LEU A 509 1.91 16.92 -10.45
N MET A 510 1.64 17.91 -9.60
CA MET A 510 1.81 17.80 -8.15
C MET A 510 0.49 18.09 -7.43
N PRO A 511 0.01 17.21 -6.53
CA PRO A 511 0.48 15.86 -6.33
C PRO A 511 0.17 14.97 -7.55
N PRO A 512 0.97 13.92 -7.85
CA PRO A 512 0.70 13.02 -8.95
C PRO A 512 -0.68 12.36 -8.81
N ALA A 513 -1.43 12.30 -9.92
CA ALA A 513 -2.82 11.85 -9.93
C ALA A 513 -2.97 10.42 -9.37
N ARG A 514 -1.94 9.59 -9.51
CA ARG A 514 -1.91 8.22 -8.98
C ARG A 514 -1.91 8.11 -7.45
N PHE A 515 -1.53 9.16 -6.72
CA PHE A 515 -1.42 9.12 -5.25
C PHE A 515 -2.51 9.91 -4.55
N ARG A 516 -2.84 11.10 -5.07
CA ARG A 516 -3.68 12.08 -4.39
C ARG A 516 -4.63 12.73 -5.38
N HIS A 517 -5.71 13.29 -4.86
CA HIS A 517 -6.67 14.05 -5.62
C HIS A 517 -6.99 15.38 -4.93
N LEU A 518 -6.92 16.46 -5.70
CA LEU A 518 -7.38 17.79 -5.32
C LEU A 518 -8.51 18.21 -6.26
N THR A 519 -9.54 18.87 -5.70
CA THR A 519 -10.53 19.59 -6.50
C THR A 519 -9.95 20.90 -7.03
N ASP A 520 -10.57 21.49 -8.06
CA ASP A 520 -10.15 22.78 -8.61
C ASP A 520 -10.11 23.89 -7.54
N GLU A 521 -11.06 23.89 -6.61
CA GLU A 521 -11.08 24.82 -5.47
C GLU A 521 -9.89 24.61 -4.54
N GLN A 522 -9.56 23.36 -4.21
CA GLN A 522 -8.42 23.03 -3.35
C GLN A 522 -7.08 23.36 -4.02
N ILE A 523 -6.99 23.19 -5.34
CA ILE A 523 -5.83 23.61 -6.14
C ILE A 523 -5.61 25.11 -5.99
N GLU A 524 -6.65 25.92 -6.15
CA GLU A 524 -6.52 27.38 -6.04
C GLU A 524 -6.22 27.85 -4.60
N LEU A 525 -6.78 27.18 -3.58
CA LEU A 525 -6.42 27.45 -2.19
C LEU A 525 -4.93 27.18 -1.91
N ALA A 526 -4.41 26.05 -2.38
CA ALA A 526 -3.00 25.70 -2.22
C ALA A 526 -2.07 26.61 -3.03
N ALA A 527 -2.44 26.92 -4.28
CA ALA A 527 -1.66 27.81 -5.15
C ALA A 527 -1.58 29.24 -4.58
N ALA A 528 -2.67 29.75 -3.99
CA ALA A 528 -2.68 31.06 -3.35
C ALA A 528 -1.67 31.20 -2.19
N VAL A 529 -1.30 30.10 -1.52
CA VAL A 529 -0.23 30.10 -0.51
C VAL A 529 1.15 30.20 -1.15
N LEU A 530 1.35 29.56 -2.29
CA LEU A 530 2.61 29.57 -3.03
C LEU A 530 2.85 30.90 -3.74
N GLU A 531 1.80 31.61 -4.12
CA GLU A 531 1.89 32.91 -4.82
C GLU A 531 2.14 34.11 -3.86
N GLN A 532 2.15 33.87 -2.55
CA GLN A 532 2.53 34.83 -1.50
C GLN A 532 4.04 34.81 -1.23
#